data_AF-A0A7S1G5X7-F1
#
_entry.id   AF-A0A7S1G5X7-F1
#
_cell.length_a   1.000
_cell.length_b   1.000
_cell.length_c   1.000
_cell.angle_alpha   90.00
_cell.angle_beta   90.00
_cell.angle_gamma   90.00
#
_symmetry.space_group_name_H-M   'P 1'
#
loop_
_entity.id
_entity.type
_entity.pdbx_description
1 polymer ?
#
loop_
_entity_poly.entity_id
_entity_poly.type
_entity_poly.pdbx_seq_one_letter_code
_entity_poly.pdbx_strand_id
1 'polypeptide(L)'
;EAGGAVIDAEFTEGGGGDDGVGGGGGAAATAAAAGGAPRRKFKSSFKRASSTMLELRRDREARMRAHLAKVRGGPIPRFDVGDAVEIRYGQEVSDAHPQVIRGTVIAKRNKGLDSGFTMINQVDDAVVTLTYPYSSPLLKDVRLHTKWRLHDGKRRARRAKLYYLKDRPAKEFQV
;
A
#
# COMPACT_ATOMS: atom_id res chain seq x y z
N GLU A 1 38.58 -21.60 41.35
CA GLU A 1 37.42 -22.35 40.83
C GLU A 1 36.76 -21.49 39.74
N ALA A 2 36.23 -21.94 38.60
CA ALA A 2 35.32 -23.06 38.31
C ALA A 2 33.91 -22.83 38.89
N GLY A 3 32.81 -22.77 38.14
CA GLY A 3 32.59 -22.72 36.68
C GLY A 3 31.40 -21.80 36.35
N GLY A 4 30.78 -21.79 35.17
CA GLY A 4 30.98 -22.66 34.00
C GLY A 4 29.68 -23.33 33.53
N ALA A 5 28.72 -22.57 32.97
CA ALA A 5 27.53 -23.11 32.30
C ALA A 5 26.96 -22.13 31.24
N VAL A 6 26.43 -22.70 30.17
CA VAL A 6 25.64 -22.06 29.09
C VAL A 6 24.37 -22.93 28.91
N ILE A 7 23.32 -22.46 28.22
CA ILE A 7 22.42 -23.19 27.29
C ILE A 7 21.13 -22.38 27.08
N ASP A 8 20.72 -22.22 25.83
CA ASP A 8 19.45 -21.60 25.40
C ASP A 8 18.26 -22.59 25.47
N ALA A 9 17.04 -22.06 25.58
CA ALA A 9 15.80 -22.77 25.27
C ALA A 9 14.72 -21.80 24.75
N GLU A 10 13.97 -22.22 23.72
CA GLU A 10 13.02 -21.37 22.99
C GLU A 10 11.62 -21.33 23.65
N PHE A 11 10.87 -20.24 23.43
CA PHE A 11 9.53 -20.03 23.98
C PHE A 11 8.42 -20.46 22.99
N THR A 12 7.40 -21.17 23.49
CA THR A 12 6.40 -21.89 22.69
C THR A 12 5.05 -21.17 22.54
N GLU A 13 4.58 -21.04 21.31
CA GLU A 13 3.17 -20.87 20.90
C GLU A 13 2.99 -21.62 19.55
N GLY A 14 1.90 -22.32 19.18
CA GLY A 14 0.56 -22.43 19.77
C GLY A 14 -0.41 -21.37 19.20
N GLY A 15 -1.39 -21.64 18.33
CA GLY A 15 -1.81 -22.84 17.61
C GLY A 15 -3.17 -22.56 16.91
N GLY A 16 -3.55 -23.32 15.86
CA GLY A 16 -4.87 -23.17 15.20
C GLY A 16 -4.98 -23.80 13.81
N GLY A 17 -6.11 -24.48 13.52
CA GLY A 17 -6.54 -24.93 12.18
C GLY A 17 -7.32 -23.83 11.43
N ASP A 18 -7.41 -23.84 10.09
CA ASP A 18 -8.23 -24.75 9.26
C ASP A 18 -7.54 -25.29 7.97
N ASP A 19 -8.13 -26.14 7.12
CA ASP A 19 -8.74 -27.49 7.32
C ASP A 19 -8.62 -28.26 5.95
N GLY A 20 -9.47 -29.15 5.38
CA GLY A 20 -10.82 -29.64 5.72
C GLY A 20 -11.53 -30.48 4.62
N VAL A 21 -10.81 -31.30 3.84
CA VAL A 21 -11.42 -32.22 2.83
C VAL A 21 -10.69 -33.57 2.81
N GLY A 22 -11.44 -34.68 2.88
CA GLY A 22 -10.90 -36.04 2.98
C GLY A 22 -11.39 -37.01 1.90
N GLY A 23 -11.04 -38.29 2.09
CA GLY A 23 -11.32 -39.40 1.17
C GLY A 23 -10.05 -39.89 0.44
N GLY A 24 -9.76 -41.19 0.36
CA GLY A 24 -10.42 -42.32 1.00
C GLY A 24 -9.93 -43.66 0.41
N GLY A 25 -9.96 -44.73 1.20
CA GLY A 25 -9.59 -46.08 0.76
C GLY A 25 -8.13 -46.46 1.07
N GLY A 26 -7.95 -47.49 1.89
CA GLY A 26 -6.67 -48.15 2.11
C GLY A 26 -6.74 -49.61 1.64
N ALA A 27 -5.65 -50.10 1.05
CA ALA A 27 -5.42 -51.51 0.79
C ALA A 27 -3.97 -51.83 1.16
N ALA A 28 -3.74 -52.97 1.81
CA ALA A 28 -2.43 -53.33 2.30
C ALA A 28 -1.51 -53.83 1.17
N ALA A 29 -0.26 -53.35 1.16
CA ALA A 29 0.83 -53.89 0.37
C ALA A 29 2.03 -54.13 1.31
N THR A 30 2.68 -55.28 1.17
CA THR A 30 3.79 -55.71 2.03
C THR A 30 5.09 -54.97 1.72
N ALA A 31 6.02 -54.99 2.69
CA ALA A 31 7.18 -54.11 2.68
C ALA A 31 8.22 -54.44 1.60
N ALA A 32 8.71 -53.39 0.93
CA ALA A 32 9.99 -53.39 0.22
C ALA A 32 10.76 -52.12 0.63
N ALA A 33 12.00 -52.29 1.11
CA ALA A 33 12.80 -51.18 1.62
C ALA A 33 13.43 -50.37 0.47
N ALA A 34 12.82 -49.23 0.13
CA ALA A 34 13.38 -48.24 -0.78
C ALA A 34 13.71 -46.95 -0.01
N GLY A 35 14.98 -46.57 0.00
CA GLY A 35 15.50 -45.33 0.64
C GLY A 35 15.08 -44.06 -0.10
N GLY A 36 13.78 -43.82 -0.24
CA GLY A 36 13.24 -42.64 -0.90
C GLY A 36 13.44 -41.37 -0.07
N ALA A 37 14.43 -40.56 -0.45
CA ALA A 37 14.66 -39.25 0.15
C ALA A 37 13.34 -38.44 0.22
N PRO A 38 13.06 -37.73 1.34
CA PRO A 38 11.74 -37.19 1.61
C PRO A 38 11.30 -36.25 0.48
N ARG A 39 10.18 -36.60 -0.16
CA ARG A 39 9.65 -35.90 -1.35
C ARG A 39 9.41 -34.42 -1.02
N ARG A 40 10.40 -33.57 -1.31
CA ARG A 40 10.33 -32.12 -1.09
C ARG A 40 9.09 -31.59 -1.79
N LYS A 41 8.09 -31.19 -0.99
CA LYS A 41 6.80 -30.67 -1.45
C LYS A 41 7.00 -29.28 -2.07
N PHE A 42 7.48 -29.26 -3.32
CA PHE A 42 7.61 -28.02 -4.09
C PHE A 42 6.27 -27.29 -4.12
N LYS A 43 6.30 -25.98 -3.89
CA LYS A 43 5.14 -25.10 -4.08
C LYS A 43 4.60 -25.32 -5.50
N SER A 44 3.27 -25.45 -5.64
CA SER A 44 2.61 -25.63 -6.94
C SER A 44 3.01 -24.52 -7.92
N SER A 45 2.90 -24.78 -9.24
CA SER A 45 3.34 -23.82 -10.26
C SER A 45 2.77 -22.41 -10.02
N PHE A 46 1.47 -22.33 -9.73
CA PHE A 46 0.77 -21.09 -9.36
C PHE A 46 1.35 -20.42 -8.09
N LYS A 47 1.62 -21.18 -7.02
CA LYS A 47 2.24 -20.65 -5.80
C LYS A 47 3.69 -20.17 -6.03
N ARG A 48 4.42 -20.73 -6.99
CA ARG A 48 5.75 -20.23 -7.41
C ARG A 48 5.64 -18.95 -8.24
N ALA A 49 4.80 -18.93 -9.27
CA ALA A 49 4.55 -17.75 -10.10
C ALA A 49 4.01 -16.55 -9.30
N SER A 50 3.19 -16.80 -8.28
CA SER A 50 2.72 -15.77 -7.35
C SER A 50 3.85 -15.19 -6.50
N SER A 51 4.81 -16.01 -6.07
CA SER A 51 6.01 -15.56 -5.34
C SER A 51 6.86 -14.66 -6.22
N THR A 52 7.25 -15.12 -7.42
CA THR A 52 8.11 -14.37 -8.33
C THR A 52 7.46 -13.07 -8.83
N MET A 53 6.15 -13.05 -9.06
CA MET A 53 5.44 -11.81 -9.38
C MET A 53 5.42 -10.81 -8.20
N LEU A 54 5.37 -11.28 -6.96
CA LEU A 54 5.42 -10.43 -5.76
C LEU A 54 6.84 -9.91 -5.51
N GLU A 55 7.86 -10.73 -5.76
CA GLU A 55 9.28 -10.33 -5.77
C GLU A 55 9.53 -9.24 -6.83
N LEU A 56 9.12 -9.44 -8.08
CA LEU A 56 9.24 -8.45 -9.16
C LEU A 56 8.54 -7.11 -8.86
N ARG A 57 7.41 -7.13 -8.12
CA ARG A 57 6.73 -5.90 -7.66
C ARG A 57 7.56 -5.15 -6.62
N ARG A 58 8.08 -5.85 -5.60
CA ARG A 58 8.99 -5.27 -4.59
C ARG A 58 10.22 -4.64 -5.23
N ASP A 59 10.83 -5.34 -6.19
CA ASP A 59 11.98 -4.84 -6.97
C ASP A 59 11.66 -3.56 -7.72
N ARG A 60 10.53 -3.52 -8.42
CA ARG A 60 10.08 -2.34 -9.18
C ARG A 60 9.77 -1.16 -8.25
N GLU A 61 9.15 -1.43 -7.10
CA GLU A 61 8.88 -0.43 -6.06
C GLU A 61 10.17 0.13 -5.45
N ALA A 62 11.17 -0.71 -5.16
CA ALA A 62 12.46 -0.27 -4.65
C ALA A 62 13.21 0.63 -5.65
N ARG A 63 13.30 0.19 -6.92
CA ARG A 63 13.92 0.97 -8.01
C ARG A 63 13.23 2.32 -8.22
N MET A 64 11.90 2.34 -8.25
CA MET A 64 11.12 3.57 -8.41
C MET A 64 11.24 4.48 -7.18
N ARG A 65 11.24 3.95 -5.96
CA ARG A 65 11.47 4.74 -4.73
C ARG A 65 12.86 5.39 -4.73
N ALA A 66 13.90 4.68 -5.19
CA ALA A 66 15.25 5.23 -5.31
C ALA A 66 15.33 6.33 -6.40
N HIS A 67 14.64 6.17 -7.53
CA HIS A 67 14.54 7.21 -8.56
C HIS A 67 13.79 8.45 -8.05
N LEU A 68 12.64 8.28 -7.38
CA LEU A 68 11.84 9.38 -6.84
C LEU A 68 12.54 10.13 -5.70
N ALA A 69 13.39 9.46 -4.92
CA ALA A 69 14.25 10.13 -3.94
C ALA A 69 15.21 11.13 -4.60
N LYS A 70 15.77 10.78 -5.77
CA LYS A 70 16.63 11.68 -6.57
C LYS A 70 15.85 12.82 -7.23
N VAL A 71 14.68 12.53 -7.81
CA VAL A 71 13.88 13.51 -8.58
C VAL A 71 13.10 14.49 -7.68
N ARG A 72 12.68 14.06 -6.47
CA ARG A 72 11.84 14.87 -5.58
C ARG A 72 12.57 15.38 -4.32
N GLY A 73 13.75 14.85 -4.01
CA GLY A 73 14.55 15.28 -2.85
C GLY A 73 13.97 14.90 -1.46
N GLY A 74 12.74 14.39 -1.35
CA GLY A 74 12.13 14.11 -0.06
C GLY A 74 10.97 13.10 -0.02
N PRO A 75 10.66 12.53 1.16
CA PRO A 75 9.48 11.69 1.38
C PRO A 75 8.18 12.52 1.38
N ILE A 76 7.07 11.90 0.96
CA ILE A 76 5.74 12.49 1.09
C ILE A 76 5.29 12.44 2.56
N PRO A 77 4.72 13.53 3.14
CA PRO A 77 4.19 13.51 4.49
C PRO A 77 3.00 12.54 4.64
N ARG A 78 2.78 12.04 5.85
CA ARG A 78 1.60 11.20 6.14
C ARG A 78 0.34 12.06 6.23
N PHE A 79 -0.59 11.86 5.31
CA PHE A 79 -1.94 12.42 5.30
C PHE A 79 -2.97 11.30 5.07
N ASP A 80 -4.20 11.49 5.52
CA ASP A 80 -5.29 10.51 5.43
C ASP A 80 -6.52 11.07 4.69
N VAL A 81 -7.61 10.30 4.67
CA VAL A 81 -8.83 10.63 3.93
C VAL A 81 -9.68 11.64 4.70
N GLY A 82 -10.05 12.74 4.05
CA GLY A 82 -10.69 13.91 4.67
C GLY A 82 -9.73 15.05 5.05
N ASP A 83 -8.43 14.90 4.77
CA ASP A 83 -7.45 15.98 4.92
C ASP A 83 -7.39 16.88 3.67
N ALA A 84 -7.08 18.16 3.88
CA ALA A 84 -6.80 19.14 2.83
C ALA A 84 -5.30 19.17 2.49
N VAL A 85 -4.99 19.01 1.21
CA VAL A 85 -3.62 18.84 0.70
C VAL A 85 -3.37 19.83 -0.45
N GLU A 86 -2.18 20.41 -0.48
CA GLU A 86 -1.63 21.11 -1.63
C GLU A 86 -0.60 20.23 -2.33
N ILE A 87 -0.67 20.20 -3.65
CA ILE A 87 0.20 19.43 -4.53
C ILE A 87 0.90 20.41 -5.46
N ARG A 88 2.22 20.24 -5.66
CA ARG A 88 2.93 20.85 -6.80
C ARG A 88 3.12 19.79 -7.87
N TYR A 89 2.43 19.93 -9.00
CA TYR A 89 2.36 18.93 -10.07
C TYR A 89 2.82 19.54 -11.40
N GLY A 90 3.83 18.95 -12.03
CA GLY A 90 4.27 19.31 -13.38
C GLY A 90 3.40 18.68 -14.47
N GLN A 91 3.30 19.32 -15.62
CA GLN A 91 2.92 18.68 -16.87
C GLN A 91 4.11 17.85 -17.39
N GLU A 92 5.33 18.39 -17.26
CA GLU A 92 6.59 17.75 -17.64
C GLU A 92 7.50 17.42 -16.44
N VAL A 93 8.51 16.57 -16.68
CA VAL A 93 9.48 16.17 -15.65
C VAL A 93 10.43 17.31 -15.28
N SER A 94 10.71 18.22 -16.21
CA SER A 94 11.65 19.35 -16.03
C SER A 94 10.95 20.70 -15.81
N ASP A 95 9.64 20.71 -15.54
CA ASP A 95 8.85 21.93 -15.34
C ASP A 95 9.45 22.85 -14.27
N ALA A 96 9.79 24.08 -14.67
CA ALA A 96 10.27 25.12 -13.75
C ALA A 96 9.15 25.68 -12.86
N HIS A 97 7.91 25.70 -13.37
CA HIS A 97 6.74 26.26 -12.70
C HIS A 97 5.61 25.22 -12.57
N PRO A 98 5.76 24.19 -11.71
CA PRO A 98 4.74 23.18 -11.51
C PRO A 98 3.46 23.80 -10.93
N GLN A 99 2.30 23.36 -11.44
CA GLN A 99 0.99 23.86 -11.02
C GLN A 99 0.71 23.54 -9.55
N VAL A 100 0.21 24.54 -8.82
CA VAL A 100 -0.17 24.41 -7.40
C VAL A 100 -1.65 24.07 -7.33
N ILE A 101 -1.98 22.84 -6.94
CA ILE A 101 -3.36 22.34 -6.88
C ILE A 101 -3.70 22.03 -5.42
N ARG A 102 -4.76 22.66 -4.90
CA ARG A 102 -5.32 22.39 -3.57
C ARG A 102 -6.54 21.49 -3.69
N GLY A 103 -6.94 20.84 -2.59
CA GLY A 103 -8.18 20.08 -2.53
C GLY A 103 -8.24 19.12 -1.34
N THR A 104 -9.37 18.43 -1.20
CA THR A 104 -9.60 17.45 -0.13
C THR A 104 -9.39 16.02 -0.63
N VAL A 105 -8.64 15.21 0.12
CA VAL A 105 -8.34 13.81 -0.22
C VAL A 105 -9.57 12.94 0.06
N ILE A 106 -10.23 12.46 -1.00
CA ILE A 106 -11.47 11.66 -0.88
C ILE A 106 -11.22 10.14 -0.85
N ALA A 107 -10.09 9.66 -1.36
CA ALA A 107 -9.76 8.23 -1.32
C ALA A 107 -8.25 7.99 -1.42
N LYS A 108 -7.78 6.91 -0.79
CA LYS A 108 -6.38 6.46 -0.83
C LYS A 108 -6.34 5.02 -1.38
N ARG A 109 -5.39 4.73 -2.28
CA ARG A 109 -5.21 3.43 -2.92
C ARG A 109 -3.80 2.93 -2.58
N ASN A 110 -3.71 1.78 -1.93
CA ASN A 110 -2.45 1.13 -1.59
C ASN A 110 -2.34 -0.14 -2.44
N LYS A 111 -1.58 -0.08 -3.54
CA LYS A 111 -1.36 -1.16 -4.51
C LYS A 111 0.11 -1.25 -4.95
N GLY A 112 1.04 -1.12 -4.00
CA GLY A 112 2.47 -1.11 -4.30
C GLY A 112 2.84 0.09 -5.18
N LEU A 113 3.41 -0.15 -6.36
CA LEU A 113 3.73 0.92 -7.31
C LEU A 113 2.50 1.73 -7.78
N ASP A 114 1.34 1.09 -7.95
CA ASP A 114 0.10 1.74 -8.40
C ASP A 114 -0.64 2.47 -7.27
N SER A 115 0.04 2.68 -6.14
CA SER A 115 -0.48 3.45 -5.02
C SER A 115 -0.61 4.94 -5.36
N GLY A 116 -1.69 5.54 -4.89
CA GLY A 116 -2.01 6.94 -5.17
C GLY A 116 -3.28 7.36 -4.44
N PHE A 117 -3.66 8.62 -4.60
CA PHE A 117 -4.77 9.21 -3.88
C PHE A 117 -5.67 10.00 -4.83
N THR A 118 -6.97 9.97 -4.57
CA THR A 118 -7.98 10.74 -5.30
C THR A 118 -8.29 11.98 -4.50
N MET A 119 -8.16 13.14 -5.11
CA MET A 119 -8.46 14.45 -4.55
C MET A 119 -9.67 15.04 -5.28
N ILE A 120 -10.55 15.71 -4.53
CA ILE A 120 -11.61 16.55 -5.08
C ILE A 120 -11.20 18.02 -4.90
N ASN A 121 -11.40 18.81 -5.95
CA ASN A 121 -11.22 20.25 -5.92
C ASN A 121 -12.39 20.94 -6.64
N GLN A 122 -12.67 22.20 -6.30
CA GLN A 122 -13.45 23.09 -7.15
C GLN A 122 -12.46 23.92 -7.98
N VAL A 123 -12.67 23.96 -9.30
CA VAL A 123 -11.97 24.87 -10.22
C VAL A 123 -13.08 25.67 -10.90
N ASP A 124 -13.06 27.00 -10.69
CA ASP A 124 -14.15 27.90 -11.08
C ASP A 124 -15.51 27.36 -10.57
N ASP A 125 -16.50 27.16 -11.42
CA ASP A 125 -17.80 26.57 -11.04
C ASP A 125 -17.86 25.03 -11.18
N ALA A 126 -16.75 24.37 -11.53
CA ALA A 126 -16.70 22.93 -11.80
C ALA A 126 -16.05 22.11 -10.66
N VAL A 127 -16.69 21.00 -10.29
CA VAL A 127 -16.16 20.05 -9.30
C VAL A 127 -15.30 18.98 -9.99
N VAL A 128 -13.99 19.10 -9.86
CA VAL A 128 -13.01 18.24 -10.54
C VAL A 128 -12.51 17.15 -9.58
N THR A 129 -12.56 15.88 -10.01
CA THR A 129 -12.01 14.74 -9.26
C THR A 129 -10.80 14.16 -10.00
N LEU A 130 -9.59 14.34 -9.45
CA LEU A 130 -8.34 13.84 -10.04
C LEU A 130 -7.66 12.80 -9.14
N THR A 131 -6.85 11.92 -9.73
CA THR A 131 -6.13 10.86 -8.99
C THR A 131 -4.63 10.90 -9.28
N TYR A 132 -3.85 11.13 -8.25
CA TYR A 132 -2.40 11.33 -8.32
C TYR A 132 -1.65 10.07 -7.83
N PRO A 133 -0.81 9.44 -8.67
CA PRO A 133 0.07 8.35 -8.23
C PRO A 133 1.18 8.86 -7.32
N TYR A 134 1.42 8.20 -6.19
CA TYR A 134 2.56 8.51 -5.30
C TYR A 134 3.92 8.22 -5.96
N SER A 135 3.90 7.41 -7.02
CA SER A 135 5.02 6.96 -7.84
C SER A 135 5.33 7.85 -9.05
N SER A 136 4.57 8.94 -9.28
CA SER A 136 4.77 9.84 -10.43
C SER A 136 5.96 10.78 -10.22
N PRO A 137 6.89 10.94 -11.18
CA PRO A 137 7.98 11.93 -11.13
C PRO A 137 7.52 13.37 -11.42
N LEU A 138 6.26 13.54 -11.85
CA LEU A 138 5.59 14.85 -12.02
C LEU A 138 5.13 15.42 -10.67
N LEU A 139 4.99 14.57 -9.65
CA LEU A 139 4.59 14.95 -8.29
C LEU A 139 5.78 15.57 -7.54
N LYS A 140 5.96 16.90 -7.62
CA LYS A 140 7.15 17.61 -7.11
C LYS A 140 7.10 17.86 -5.60
N ASP A 141 5.93 18.16 -5.05
CA ASP A 141 5.76 18.42 -3.61
C ASP A 141 4.32 18.06 -3.18
N VAL A 142 4.15 17.70 -1.92
CA VAL A 142 2.86 17.40 -1.30
C VAL A 142 2.86 17.95 0.13
N ARG A 143 2.01 18.94 0.39
CA ARG A 143 1.92 19.66 1.67
C ARG A 143 0.55 19.44 2.30
N LEU A 144 0.53 19.15 3.60
CA LEU A 144 -0.70 19.03 4.38
C LEU A 144 -1.07 20.42 4.91
N HIS A 145 -2.20 20.98 4.46
CA HIS A 145 -2.69 22.28 4.95
C HIS A 145 -3.54 22.13 6.21
N THR A 146 -4.58 21.29 6.13
CA THR A 146 -5.57 21.17 7.22
C THR A 146 -5.96 19.73 7.42
N LYS A 147 -5.75 19.20 8.62
CA LYS A 147 -6.25 17.87 9.00
C LYS A 147 -7.77 17.93 9.13
N TRP A 148 -8.44 16.89 8.63
CA TRP A 148 -9.89 16.68 8.82
C TRP A 148 -10.77 17.86 8.40
N ARG A 149 -10.45 18.49 7.25
CA ARG A 149 -11.12 19.65 6.65
C ARG A 149 -12.65 19.52 6.59
N LEU A 150 -13.13 18.31 6.34
CA LEU A 150 -14.54 17.92 6.23
C LEU A 150 -15.41 18.24 7.47
N HIS A 151 -14.81 18.32 8.65
CA HIS A 151 -15.52 18.53 9.92
C HIS A 151 -14.92 19.72 10.69
N ASP A 152 -14.47 20.75 9.97
CA ASP A 152 -13.80 21.94 10.51
C ASP A 152 -12.60 21.59 11.41
N GLY A 153 -11.87 20.52 11.10
CA GLY A 153 -10.78 20.00 11.95
C GLY A 153 -11.22 19.32 13.24
N LYS A 154 -12.53 19.23 13.55
CA LYS A 154 -13.05 18.72 14.83
C LYS A 154 -12.98 17.18 14.95
N ARG A 155 -13.11 16.44 13.83
CA ARG A 155 -13.24 14.97 13.82
C ARG A 155 -12.72 14.36 12.52
N ARG A 156 -11.99 13.24 12.58
CA ARG A 156 -11.64 12.43 11.40
C ARG A 156 -12.88 11.95 10.64
N ALA A 157 -12.78 11.80 9.33
CA ALA A 157 -13.84 11.25 8.51
C ALA A 157 -14.14 9.78 8.87
N ARG A 158 -15.42 9.38 8.88
CA ARG A 158 -15.85 8.03 9.27
C ARG A 158 -15.78 6.98 8.15
N ARG A 159 -15.75 7.40 6.88
CA ARG A 159 -15.69 6.52 5.69
C ARG A 159 -14.29 6.55 5.09
N ALA A 160 -13.74 5.37 4.77
CA ALA A 160 -12.42 5.26 4.11
C ALA A 160 -12.40 5.77 2.66
N LYS A 161 -13.56 6.07 2.07
CA LYS A 161 -13.73 6.75 0.78
C LYS A 161 -14.91 7.73 0.86
N LEU A 162 -14.72 8.96 0.42
CA LEU A 162 -15.66 10.08 0.52
C LEU A 162 -16.30 10.43 -0.83
N TYR A 163 -16.63 9.43 -1.64
CA TYR A 163 -17.18 9.65 -2.98
C TYR A 163 -18.50 10.43 -2.98
N TYR A 164 -19.25 10.41 -1.87
CA TYR A 164 -20.46 11.22 -1.69
C TYR A 164 -20.19 12.74 -1.71
N LEU A 165 -18.93 13.19 -1.58
CA LEU A 165 -18.58 14.60 -1.71
C LEU A 165 -18.71 15.13 -3.14
N LYS A 166 -18.82 14.26 -4.15
CA LYS A 166 -19.15 14.66 -5.52
C LYS A 166 -20.54 15.29 -5.62
N ASP A 167 -21.47 14.82 -4.79
CA ASP A 167 -22.89 15.17 -4.82
C ASP A 167 -23.23 16.20 -3.72
N ARG A 168 -22.21 16.90 -3.19
CA ARG A 168 -22.29 17.83 -2.06
C ARG A 168 -21.88 19.24 -2.46
N PRO A 169 -22.43 20.28 -1.79
CA PRO A 169 -22.05 21.66 -2.06
C PRO A 169 -20.55 21.87 -1.79
N ALA A 170 -19.85 22.49 -2.72
CA ALA A 170 -18.39 22.55 -2.72
C ALA A 170 -17.76 23.15 -1.45
N LYS A 171 -18.49 24.03 -0.75
CA LYS A 171 -18.16 24.57 0.58
C LYS A 171 -17.75 23.51 1.62
N GLU A 172 -18.24 22.27 1.49
CA GLU A 172 -17.92 21.13 2.37
C GLU A 172 -16.48 20.58 2.17
N PHE A 173 -15.87 20.79 0.99
CA PHE A 173 -14.54 20.25 0.64
C PHE A 173 -13.54 21.25 0.03
N GLN A 174 -13.98 22.46 -0.31
CA GLN A 174 -13.16 23.56 -0.83
C GLN A 174 -12.07 23.99 0.19
N VAL A 175 -10.88 24.34 -0.30
CA VAL A 175 -9.65 24.61 0.49
C VAL A 175 -9.08 25.97 0.12
#